data_AF-A0A451G5B8-F1
#
_entry.id   AF-A0A451G5B8-F1
#
_cell.length_a   1.000
_cell.length_b   1.000
_cell.length_c   1.000
_cell.angle_alpha   90.00
_cell.angle_beta   90.00
_cell.angle_gamma   90.00
#
_symmetry.space_group_name_H-M   'P 1'
#
loop_
_entity.id
_entity.type
_entity.pdbx_description
1 polymer ?
#
loop_
_entity_poly.entity_id
_entity_poly.type
_entity_poly.pdbx_seq_one_letter_code
_entity_poly.pdbx_strand_id
1 'polypeptide(L)'
;MKRNQSGFVLGVIIVVMVLGATAFFGLYAQNWLFQNQDQTRLTALHQLNDVKQQLLKYAQLQPELYLSDLKANTRTDKESKKIPGLGYLPCPDLDGDGSVSEAETSCGNPRNISDDTTGFVYGFLPVGFTTRNIFFGGLAPKQFFYVVDERFVNGNNAYNNGSTGRYAPLNPVLSPAQAPDAGTALSDGTLPWIALNGREGYVALIVFPNAAQVFPDGYAQDRTQAGDAQARIGDYLDRRYDGNGVRVNGNADGDRFFFSESSENIGVNDLVVGVTLEEWQEAMMARLCAQRDRLASVPEESAYWLNEYDADNNQAGSGWRAWLGDCP
;
A
#
# COMPACT_ATOMS: atom_id res chain seq x y z
N MET A 1 -11.05 81.06 -7.24
CA MET A 1 -10.22 79.84 -7.32
C MET A 1 -10.95 78.68 -6.62
N LYS A 2 -11.49 77.68 -7.36
CA LYS A 2 -12.05 76.43 -6.75
C LYS A 2 -12.43 75.34 -7.79
N ARG A 3 -11.57 75.06 -8.79
CA ARG A 3 -11.88 74.10 -9.88
C ARG A 3 -10.85 72.97 -10.11
N ASN A 4 -9.75 72.93 -9.36
CA ASN A 4 -8.66 71.95 -9.56
C ASN A 4 -8.65 70.80 -8.53
N GLN A 5 -9.60 70.74 -7.59
CA GLN A 5 -9.60 69.73 -6.51
C GLN A 5 -10.51 68.51 -6.77
N SER A 6 -11.54 68.61 -7.62
CA SER A 6 -12.47 67.48 -7.86
C SER A 6 -11.82 66.30 -8.59
N GLY A 7 -10.92 66.55 -9.55
CA GLY A 7 -10.20 65.49 -10.26
C GLY A 7 -9.25 64.70 -9.36
N PHE A 8 -8.59 65.36 -8.39
CA PHE A 8 -7.72 64.71 -7.42
C PHE A 8 -8.51 63.79 -6.48
N VAL A 9 -9.64 64.28 -5.94
CA VAL A 9 -10.52 63.48 -5.07
C VAL A 9 -11.07 62.25 -5.80
N LEU A 10 -11.49 62.39 -7.06
CA LEU A 10 -11.95 61.25 -7.87
C LEU A 10 -10.83 60.21 -8.10
N GLY A 11 -9.62 60.68 -8.41
CA GLY A 11 -8.45 59.82 -8.59
C GLY A 11 -8.10 59.03 -7.32
N VAL A 12 -8.10 59.69 -6.15
CA VAL A 12 -7.87 59.03 -4.85
C VAL A 12 -8.94 57.99 -4.55
N ILE A 13 -10.22 58.28 -4.82
CA ILE A 13 -11.32 57.32 -4.62
C ILE A 13 -11.14 56.08 -5.52
N ILE A 14 -10.79 56.27 -6.79
CA ILE A 14 -10.53 55.15 -7.72
C ILE A 14 -9.34 54.32 -7.25
N VAL A 15 -8.23 54.95 -6.83
CA VAL A 15 -7.06 54.24 -6.29
C VAL A 15 -7.42 53.43 -5.04
N VAL A 16 -8.19 54.01 -4.11
CA VAL A 16 -8.65 53.29 -2.91
C VAL A 16 -9.60 52.13 -3.26
N MET A 17 -10.51 52.29 -4.23
CA MET A 17 -11.36 51.19 -4.71
C MET A 17 -10.55 50.07 -5.36
N VAL A 18 -9.56 50.40 -6.20
CA VAL A 18 -8.69 49.41 -6.85
C VAL A 18 -7.86 48.66 -5.80
N LEU A 19 -7.24 49.37 -4.85
CA LEU A 19 -6.48 48.76 -3.77
C LEU A 19 -7.36 47.87 -2.87
N GLY A 20 -8.55 48.34 -2.50
CA GLY A 20 -9.53 47.57 -1.73
C GLY A 20 -10.01 46.32 -2.47
N ALA A 21 -10.30 46.43 -3.76
CA ALA A 21 -10.67 45.29 -4.60
C ALA A 21 -9.52 44.29 -4.73
N THR A 22 -8.28 44.74 -4.99
CA THR A 22 -7.12 43.83 -5.09
C THR A 22 -6.82 43.11 -3.77
N ALA A 23 -6.97 43.78 -2.62
CA ALA A 23 -6.83 43.15 -1.32
C ALA A 23 -7.95 42.13 -1.06
N PHE A 24 -9.20 42.48 -1.37
CA PHE A 24 -10.35 41.58 -1.20
C PHE A 24 -10.25 40.34 -2.10
N PHE A 25 -9.98 40.52 -3.39
CA PHE A 25 -9.80 39.40 -4.32
C PHE A 25 -8.55 38.58 -4.03
N GLY A 26 -7.46 39.19 -3.56
CA GLY A 26 -6.26 38.49 -3.12
C GLY A 26 -6.52 37.56 -1.93
N LEU A 27 -7.16 38.08 -0.87
CA LEU A 27 -7.55 37.30 0.30
C LEU A 27 -8.58 36.21 -0.05
N TYR A 28 -9.56 36.52 -0.90
CA TYR A 28 -10.55 35.55 -1.34
C TYR A 28 -9.92 34.41 -2.17
N ALA A 29 -9.03 34.73 -3.12
CA ALA A 29 -8.34 33.75 -3.93
C ALA A 29 -7.39 32.86 -3.10
N GLN A 30 -6.69 33.43 -2.12
CA GLN A 30 -5.88 32.68 -1.17
C GLN A 30 -6.74 31.72 -0.34
N ASN A 31 -7.81 32.22 0.29
CA ASN A 31 -8.71 31.39 1.09
C ASN A 31 -9.36 30.27 0.27
N TRP A 32 -9.77 30.55 -0.97
CA TRP A 32 -10.34 29.55 -1.88
C TRP A 32 -9.31 28.49 -2.30
N LEU A 33 -8.06 28.90 -2.55
CA LEU A 33 -6.97 27.97 -2.86
C LEU A 33 -6.70 27.02 -1.69
N PHE A 34 -6.56 27.55 -0.46
CA PHE A 34 -6.37 26.74 0.74
C PHE A 34 -7.55 25.79 0.99
N GLN A 35 -8.78 26.28 0.92
CA GLN A 35 -10.00 25.46 1.09
C GLN A 35 -10.08 24.30 0.08
N ASN A 36 -9.70 24.54 -1.18
CA ASN A 36 -9.67 23.48 -2.19
C ASN A 36 -8.55 22.48 -1.96
N GLN A 37 -7.36 22.93 -1.57
CA GLN A 37 -6.24 22.04 -1.25
C GLN A 37 -6.59 21.13 -0.07
N ASP A 38 -7.17 21.67 1.00
CA ASP A 38 -7.67 20.90 2.14
C ASP A 38 -8.76 19.91 1.71
N GLN A 39 -9.72 20.33 0.89
CA GLN A 39 -10.79 19.45 0.40
C GLN A 39 -10.26 18.31 -0.49
N THR A 40 -9.28 18.59 -1.37
CA THR A 40 -8.62 17.56 -2.19
C THR A 40 -7.84 16.58 -1.31
N ARG A 41 -7.11 17.07 -0.30
CA ARG A 41 -6.36 16.25 0.66
C ARG A 41 -7.29 15.33 1.46
N LEU A 42 -8.39 15.86 2.00
CA LEU A 42 -9.40 15.07 2.71
C LEU A 42 -10.03 14.01 1.78
N THR A 43 -10.30 14.36 0.52
CA THR A 43 -10.83 13.41 -0.47
C THR A 43 -9.84 12.27 -0.75
N ALA A 44 -8.55 12.57 -0.94
CA ALA A 44 -7.51 11.56 -1.12
C ALA A 44 -7.36 10.67 0.12
N LEU A 45 -7.39 11.23 1.33
CA LEU A 45 -7.36 10.46 2.57
C LEU A 45 -8.58 9.54 2.74
N HIS A 46 -9.78 9.96 2.32
CA HIS A 46 -10.95 9.09 2.29
C HIS A 46 -10.76 7.94 1.29
N GLN A 47 -10.31 8.22 0.07
CA GLN A 47 -10.03 7.18 -0.94
C GLN A 47 -8.97 6.17 -0.46
N LEU A 48 -7.88 6.65 0.15
CA LEU A 48 -6.83 5.81 0.74
C LEU A 48 -7.39 4.87 1.84
N ASN A 49 -8.27 5.38 2.69
CA ASN A 49 -8.92 4.57 3.73
C ASN A 49 -9.93 3.58 3.15
N ASP A 50 -10.70 3.95 2.13
CA ASP A 50 -11.61 3.03 1.44
C ASP A 50 -10.84 1.88 0.78
N VAL A 51 -9.74 2.20 0.09
CA VAL A 51 -8.80 1.21 -0.49
C VAL A 51 -8.22 0.29 0.58
N LYS A 52 -7.73 0.85 1.69
CA LYS A 52 -7.25 0.08 2.85
C LYS A 52 -8.30 -0.91 3.36
N GLN A 53 -9.54 -0.48 3.49
CA GLN A 53 -10.65 -1.35 3.91
C GLN A 53 -10.99 -2.43 2.86
N GLN A 54 -10.84 -2.14 1.57
CA GLN A 54 -11.01 -3.15 0.53
C GLN A 54 -9.86 -4.18 0.52
N LEU A 55 -8.61 -3.76 0.80
CA LEU A 55 -7.45 -4.65 0.96
C LEU A 55 -7.60 -5.59 2.18
N LEU A 56 -8.07 -5.08 3.32
CA LEU A 56 -8.38 -5.92 4.49
C LEU A 56 -9.50 -6.93 4.18
N LYS A 57 -10.56 -6.51 3.47
CA LYS A 57 -11.62 -7.42 3.00
C LYS A 57 -11.09 -8.48 2.03
N TYR A 58 -10.17 -8.13 1.12
CA TYR A 58 -9.53 -9.09 0.22
C TYR A 58 -8.82 -10.21 1.00
N ALA A 59 -8.04 -9.85 2.02
CA ALA A 59 -7.34 -10.80 2.88
C ALA A 59 -8.31 -11.67 3.72
N GLN A 60 -9.46 -11.14 4.14
CA GLN A 60 -10.52 -11.87 4.84
C GLN A 60 -11.33 -12.84 3.96
N LEU A 61 -11.41 -12.58 2.65
CA LEU A 61 -12.21 -13.37 1.71
C LEU A 61 -11.48 -14.61 1.16
N GLN A 62 -10.22 -14.79 1.53
CA GLN A 62 -9.51 -16.06 1.33
C GLN A 62 -9.92 -17.03 2.44
N PRO A 63 -10.20 -18.32 2.17
CA PRO A 63 -9.98 -19.06 0.91
C PRO A 63 -11.00 -18.83 -0.21
N GLU A 64 -12.18 -18.28 0.09
CA GLU A 64 -13.34 -18.27 -0.82
C GLU A 64 -13.07 -17.64 -2.20
N LEU A 65 -12.20 -16.63 -2.30
CA LEU A 65 -11.78 -16.04 -3.58
C LEU A 65 -11.23 -17.08 -4.57
N TYR A 66 -10.52 -18.11 -4.09
CA TYR A 66 -9.87 -19.15 -4.89
C TYR A 66 -10.71 -20.44 -5.02
N LEU A 67 -11.92 -20.44 -4.46
CA LEU A 67 -12.96 -21.46 -4.65
C LEU A 67 -13.95 -21.07 -5.77
N SER A 68 -13.64 -20.03 -6.56
CA SER A 68 -14.54 -19.48 -7.59
C SER A 68 -14.36 -20.12 -8.97
N ASP A 69 -15.49 -20.24 -9.68
CA ASP A 69 -15.72 -21.18 -10.79
C ASP A 69 -14.94 -20.87 -12.09
N LEU A 70 -14.82 -21.89 -12.94
CA LEU A 70 -14.01 -21.93 -14.15
C LEU A 70 -14.39 -20.88 -15.20
N LYS A 71 -13.48 -19.91 -15.43
CA LYS A 71 -13.48 -19.10 -16.67
C LYS A 71 -12.56 -19.75 -17.71
N ALA A 72 -13.19 -20.43 -18.67
CA ALA A 72 -12.63 -21.13 -19.84
C ALA A 72 -11.10 -21.05 -20.03
N ASN A 73 -10.42 -22.20 -19.88
CA ASN A 73 -9.02 -22.45 -20.22
C ASN A 73 -7.95 -21.62 -19.47
N THR A 74 -8.30 -20.86 -18.42
CA THR A 74 -7.32 -20.28 -17.49
C THR A 74 -7.40 -20.96 -16.12
N ARG A 75 -6.26 -21.13 -15.43
CA ARG A 75 -6.15 -21.87 -14.15
C ARG A 75 -6.90 -21.15 -13.01
N THR A 76 -8.18 -21.44 -12.87
CA THR A 76 -9.06 -20.81 -11.88
C THR A 76 -9.32 -21.73 -10.68
N ASP A 77 -9.69 -22.99 -10.92
CA ASP A 77 -9.73 -24.04 -9.89
C ASP A 77 -8.33 -24.34 -9.32
N LYS A 78 -8.14 -24.10 -8.03
CA LYS A 78 -7.03 -24.65 -7.25
C LYS A 78 -7.54 -25.88 -6.48
N GLU A 79 -6.83 -27.00 -6.54
CA GLU A 79 -7.07 -28.16 -5.65
C GLU A 79 -7.18 -27.67 -4.20
N SER A 80 -8.07 -28.24 -3.38
CA SER A 80 -8.35 -27.75 -2.01
C SER A 80 -7.10 -27.52 -1.14
N LYS A 81 -6.12 -28.43 -1.22
CA LYS A 81 -4.80 -28.35 -0.55
C LYS A 81 -3.85 -27.27 -1.11
N LYS A 82 -4.24 -26.55 -2.16
CA LYS A 82 -3.48 -25.47 -2.82
C LYS A 82 -4.19 -24.12 -2.71
N ILE A 83 -5.20 -24.02 -1.86
CA ILE A 83 -5.96 -22.79 -1.67
C ILE A 83 -5.32 -21.98 -0.53
N PRO A 84 -4.99 -20.69 -0.74
CA PRO A 84 -4.52 -19.83 0.34
C PRO A 84 -5.54 -19.72 1.46
N GLY A 85 -5.06 -19.82 2.69
CA GLY A 85 -5.84 -19.42 3.85
C GLY A 85 -5.99 -17.90 3.97
N LEU A 86 -6.55 -17.48 5.10
CA LEU A 86 -6.72 -16.08 5.46
C LEU A 86 -5.39 -15.31 5.46
N GLY A 87 -5.45 -14.05 5.05
CA GLY A 87 -4.43 -13.06 5.37
C GLY A 87 -3.57 -12.55 4.22
N TYR A 88 -3.60 -13.14 3.02
CA TYR A 88 -2.79 -12.62 1.94
C TYR A 88 -3.42 -11.41 1.25
N LEU A 89 -2.58 -10.43 1.00
CA LEU A 89 -2.84 -9.27 0.17
C LEU A 89 -2.56 -9.56 -1.32
N PRO A 90 -3.06 -8.70 -2.21
CA PRO A 90 -2.76 -8.76 -3.63
C PRO A 90 -1.26 -8.59 -3.90
N CYS A 91 -0.81 -9.20 -5.00
CA CYS A 91 0.42 -8.78 -5.67
C CYS A 91 0.29 -7.35 -6.21
N PRO A 92 1.34 -6.52 -6.19
CA PRO A 92 1.36 -5.29 -6.97
C PRO A 92 1.22 -5.58 -8.47
N ASP A 93 0.60 -4.65 -9.17
CA ASP A 93 0.53 -4.57 -10.63
C ASP A 93 1.81 -3.87 -11.12
N LEU A 94 2.58 -4.51 -12.02
CA LEU A 94 3.90 -4.05 -12.40
C LEU A 94 3.89 -3.23 -13.68
N ASP A 95 3.08 -3.58 -14.69
CA ASP A 95 2.98 -2.77 -15.93
C ASP A 95 1.97 -1.62 -15.82
N GLY A 96 1.04 -1.72 -14.86
CA GLY A 96 -0.01 -0.78 -14.52
C GLY A 96 -1.16 -0.75 -15.51
N ASP A 97 -1.52 -1.88 -16.12
CA ASP A 97 -2.76 -2.05 -16.89
C ASP A 97 -4.03 -2.08 -16.01
N GLY A 98 -3.86 -2.26 -14.68
CA GLY A 98 -4.91 -2.37 -13.68
C GLY A 98 -5.23 -3.80 -13.26
N SER A 99 -4.57 -4.81 -13.82
CA SER A 99 -4.82 -6.24 -13.61
C SER A 99 -3.55 -6.97 -13.22
N VAL A 100 -3.63 -7.92 -12.29
CA VAL A 100 -2.51 -8.84 -12.03
C VAL A 100 -2.57 -10.01 -13.01
N SER A 101 -1.64 -10.07 -13.96
CA SER A 101 -1.44 -11.17 -14.91
C SER A 101 -0.71 -12.36 -14.26
N GLU A 102 -0.66 -13.53 -14.92
CA GLU A 102 0.04 -14.71 -14.36
C GLU A 102 1.53 -14.44 -14.07
N ALA A 103 2.20 -13.55 -14.82
CA ALA A 103 3.60 -13.17 -14.55
C ALA A 103 3.74 -12.39 -13.24
N GLU A 104 2.77 -11.53 -12.93
CA GLU A 104 2.74 -10.69 -11.72
C GLU A 104 2.17 -11.42 -10.51
N THR A 105 1.63 -12.64 -10.67
CA THR A 105 1.23 -13.46 -9.52
C THR A 105 2.41 -14.04 -8.71
N SER A 106 3.67 -13.82 -9.13
CA SER A 106 4.87 -14.34 -8.48
C SER A 106 5.64 -13.28 -7.70
N CYS A 107 4.99 -12.64 -6.71
CA CYS A 107 5.60 -11.63 -5.83
C CYS A 107 6.54 -12.19 -4.75
N GLY A 108 7.42 -13.13 -5.12
CA GLY A 108 8.44 -13.64 -4.23
C GLY A 108 9.82 -13.32 -4.74
N ASN A 109 10.67 -12.82 -3.86
CA ASN A 109 12.07 -12.71 -4.18
C ASN A 109 12.83 -14.02 -3.88
N PRO A 110 13.51 -14.65 -4.86
CA PRO A 110 14.36 -15.80 -4.61
C PRO A 110 15.73 -15.36 -4.07
N ARG A 111 15.84 -15.19 -2.73
CA ARG A 111 17.10 -14.84 -2.01
C ARG A 111 18.36 -15.35 -2.71
N ASN A 112 18.99 -14.48 -3.47
CA ASN A 112 20.35 -14.66 -3.92
C ASN A 112 21.30 -13.99 -2.91
N ILE A 113 22.57 -14.38 -2.90
CA ILE A 113 23.61 -13.72 -2.08
C ILE A 113 24.16 -12.47 -2.82
N SER A 114 23.50 -12.09 -3.91
CA SER A 114 23.79 -11.00 -4.85
C SER A 114 22.57 -10.09 -5.03
N ASP A 115 21.68 -10.09 -4.04
CA ASP A 115 20.29 -9.68 -4.11
C ASP A 115 20.06 -8.40 -3.31
N ASP A 116 19.51 -7.39 -3.97
CA ASP A 116 19.30 -6.04 -3.47
C ASP A 116 17.87 -5.81 -2.95
N THR A 117 17.06 -6.87 -2.85
CA THR A 117 15.67 -6.76 -2.38
C THR A 117 15.53 -6.57 -0.87
N THR A 118 14.39 -5.98 -0.51
CA THR A 118 14.26 -5.08 0.64
C THR A 118 13.32 -5.62 1.73
N GLY A 119 12.89 -6.88 1.60
CA GLY A 119 11.85 -7.50 2.44
C GLY A 119 10.42 -7.08 2.09
N PHE A 120 10.23 -6.32 1.00
CA PHE A 120 8.93 -5.93 0.49
C PHE A 120 8.92 -5.95 -1.04
N VAL A 121 7.73 -6.01 -1.62
CA VAL A 121 7.48 -5.80 -3.05
C VAL A 121 6.69 -4.51 -3.26
N TYR A 122 6.88 -3.87 -4.40
CA TYR A 122 6.22 -2.62 -4.73
C TYR A 122 5.78 -2.58 -6.20
N GLY A 123 4.77 -1.77 -6.48
CA GLY A 123 4.21 -1.59 -7.81
C GLY A 123 3.02 -0.64 -7.79
N PHE A 124 2.16 -0.72 -8.80
CA PHE A 124 0.85 -0.11 -8.76
C PHE A 124 -0.12 -0.95 -7.94
N LEU A 125 -1.13 -0.31 -7.37
CA LEU A 125 -2.25 -1.04 -6.78
C LEU A 125 -3.14 -1.61 -7.91
N PRO A 126 -3.43 -2.92 -7.93
CA PRO A 126 -4.32 -3.49 -8.93
C PRO A 126 -5.74 -2.91 -8.80
N VAL A 127 -6.38 -2.63 -9.93
CA VAL A 127 -7.81 -2.26 -9.99
C VAL A 127 -8.69 -3.50 -9.85
N GLY A 128 -8.23 -4.66 -10.31
CA GLY A 128 -8.94 -5.91 -10.11
C GLY A 128 -8.20 -7.19 -10.50
N PHE A 129 -8.83 -8.32 -10.17
CA PHE A 129 -8.41 -9.65 -10.57
C PHE A 129 -9.38 -10.20 -11.60
N THR A 130 -9.07 -9.97 -12.88
CA THR A 130 -9.87 -10.46 -14.02
C THR A 130 -10.09 -11.98 -13.99
N THR A 131 -9.15 -12.72 -13.41
CA THR A 131 -9.18 -14.18 -13.22
C THR A 131 -10.00 -14.64 -12.01
N ARG A 132 -10.48 -13.74 -11.13
CA ARG A 132 -11.26 -14.06 -9.91
C ARG A 132 -12.50 -13.16 -9.70
N ASN A 133 -12.80 -12.28 -10.65
CA ASN A 133 -13.92 -11.31 -10.60
C ASN A 133 -13.93 -10.38 -9.37
N ILE A 134 -12.75 -10.06 -8.84
CA ILE A 134 -12.58 -9.12 -7.73
C ILE A 134 -12.24 -7.76 -8.31
N PHE A 135 -12.86 -6.70 -7.80
CA PHE A 135 -12.61 -5.33 -8.24
C PHE A 135 -12.48 -4.42 -7.01
N PHE A 136 -11.37 -3.70 -6.92
CA PHE A 136 -11.19 -2.61 -5.98
C PHE A 136 -11.91 -1.38 -6.58
N GLY A 137 -13.21 -1.31 -6.30
CA GLY A 137 -14.16 -0.57 -7.14
C GLY A 137 -13.85 0.92 -7.32
N GLY A 138 -13.88 1.40 -8.57
CA GLY A 138 -13.77 2.82 -8.92
C GLY A 138 -12.35 3.35 -9.08
N LEU A 139 -11.33 2.51 -8.90
CA LEU A 139 -9.93 2.88 -9.11
C LEU A 139 -9.58 2.99 -10.60
N ALA A 140 -8.71 3.94 -10.94
CA ALA A 140 -8.04 3.99 -12.23
C ALA A 140 -6.69 3.26 -12.16
N PRO A 141 -6.21 2.64 -13.26
CA PRO A 141 -4.85 2.11 -13.33
C PRO A 141 -3.82 3.21 -13.03
N LYS A 142 -2.72 2.84 -12.35
CA LYS A 142 -1.66 3.75 -11.88
C LYS A 142 -2.12 4.90 -10.96
N GLN A 143 -3.33 4.85 -10.40
CA GLN A 143 -3.82 5.89 -9.46
C GLN A 143 -3.12 5.85 -8.09
N PHE A 144 -2.79 4.67 -7.60
CA PHE A 144 -2.11 4.46 -6.33
C PHE A 144 -0.84 3.64 -6.55
N PHE A 145 0.25 4.04 -5.92
CA PHE A 145 1.41 3.19 -5.76
C PHE A 145 1.21 2.33 -4.49
N TYR A 146 1.76 1.13 -4.50
CA TYR A 146 1.46 0.10 -3.54
C TYR A 146 2.75 -0.59 -3.12
N VAL A 147 2.96 -0.69 -1.81
CA VAL A 147 4.09 -1.37 -1.20
C VAL A 147 3.52 -2.39 -0.23
N VAL A 148 4.01 -3.62 -0.26
CA VAL A 148 3.53 -4.70 0.62
C VAL A 148 4.68 -5.59 1.02
N ASP A 149 4.72 -5.91 2.31
CA ASP A 149 5.69 -6.82 2.92
C ASP A 149 5.60 -8.18 2.22
N GLU A 150 6.75 -8.71 1.78
CA GLU A 150 6.78 -9.85 0.85
C GLU A 150 6.19 -11.14 1.45
N ARG A 151 6.04 -11.17 2.78
CA ARG A 151 5.39 -12.27 3.51
C ARG A 151 3.88 -12.24 3.24
N PHE A 152 3.30 -11.04 3.16
CA PHE A 152 1.87 -10.83 3.10
C PHE A 152 1.26 -10.99 1.71
N VAL A 153 2.02 -11.34 0.68
CA VAL A 153 1.51 -11.59 -0.68
C VAL A 153 1.40 -13.08 -0.98
N ASN A 154 0.29 -13.49 -1.62
CA ASN A 154 0.08 -14.92 -1.93
C ASN A 154 1.14 -15.48 -2.92
N GLY A 155 1.77 -14.61 -3.72
CA GLY A 155 2.71 -14.99 -4.77
C GLY A 155 4.13 -15.39 -4.34
N ASN A 156 4.48 -15.31 -3.05
CA ASN A 156 5.87 -15.50 -2.63
C ASN A 156 6.23 -16.97 -2.35
N ASN A 157 7.08 -17.57 -3.21
CA ASN A 157 7.56 -18.96 -3.08
C ASN A 157 8.46 -19.23 -1.84
N ALA A 158 8.82 -18.20 -1.06
CA ALA A 158 9.47 -18.36 0.25
C ALA A 158 8.46 -18.56 1.40
N TYR A 159 7.21 -18.10 1.24
CA TYR A 159 6.14 -18.16 2.26
C TYR A 159 4.97 -19.06 1.87
N ASN A 160 4.70 -19.19 0.57
CA ASN A 160 3.95 -20.31 0.01
C ASN A 160 4.94 -21.46 -0.26
N ASN A 161 4.54 -22.70 0.01
CA ASN A 161 5.41 -23.85 -0.18
C ASN A 161 5.40 -24.23 -1.67
N GLY A 162 6.31 -23.61 -2.44
CA GLY A 162 6.40 -23.78 -3.90
C GLY A 162 6.58 -25.23 -4.39
N SER A 163 7.01 -26.15 -3.52
CA SER A 163 7.13 -27.59 -3.86
C SER A 163 5.82 -28.36 -3.76
N THR A 164 4.91 -27.95 -2.86
CA THR A 164 3.60 -28.61 -2.65
C THR A 164 2.43 -27.80 -3.23
N GLY A 165 2.64 -26.52 -3.50
CA GLY A 165 1.60 -25.56 -3.85
C GLY A 165 0.69 -25.19 -2.67
N ARG A 166 1.07 -25.54 -1.43
CA ARG A 166 0.34 -25.16 -0.21
C ARG A 166 0.64 -23.70 0.11
N TYR A 167 -0.34 -22.84 -0.07
CA TYR A 167 -0.29 -21.44 0.32
C TYR A 167 -0.58 -21.36 1.81
N ALA A 168 0.49 -21.45 2.60
CA ALA A 168 0.45 -21.47 4.05
C ALA A 168 0.06 -20.09 4.60
N PRO A 169 -1.14 -19.93 5.20
CA PRO A 169 -1.57 -18.63 5.74
C PRO A 169 -0.55 -18.11 6.75
N LEU A 170 -0.52 -16.79 6.94
CA LEU A 170 0.57 -16.11 7.64
C LEU A 170 0.50 -16.22 9.16
N ASN A 171 1.64 -16.50 9.79
CA ASN A 171 1.73 -16.52 11.24
C ASN A 171 1.76 -15.10 11.81
N PRO A 172 0.73 -14.69 12.56
CA PRO A 172 0.67 -13.35 13.14
C PRO A 172 1.81 -13.09 14.14
N VAL A 173 2.38 -14.13 14.73
CA VAL A 173 3.50 -14.05 15.69
C VAL A 173 4.85 -14.23 15.00
N LEU A 174 4.91 -14.72 13.77
CA LEU A 174 6.16 -15.24 13.22
C LEU A 174 6.32 -15.04 11.72
N SER A 175 7.51 -14.56 11.38
CA SER A 175 8.12 -14.87 10.11
C SER A 175 9.51 -15.42 10.37
N PRO A 176 10.02 -16.22 9.44
CA PRO A 176 11.36 -15.94 8.95
C PRO A 176 11.32 -15.33 7.55
N ALA A 177 11.26 -14.01 7.46
CA ALA A 177 12.19 -13.32 6.56
C ALA A 177 13.50 -13.08 7.34
N GLN A 178 14.64 -13.45 6.75
CA GLN A 178 15.95 -12.96 7.21
C GLN A 178 16.10 -11.50 6.79
N ALA A 179 16.91 -10.72 7.50
CA ALA A 179 17.19 -9.36 7.08
C ALA A 179 18.12 -9.33 5.85
N PRO A 180 17.78 -8.57 4.78
CA PRO A 180 18.80 -8.13 3.83
C PRO A 180 19.86 -7.32 4.59
N ASP A 181 19.41 -6.52 5.58
CA ASP A 181 20.29 -5.77 6.47
C ASP A 181 21.21 -6.66 7.35
N ALA A 182 20.88 -7.95 7.61
CA ALA A 182 21.58 -8.73 8.66
C ALA A 182 21.93 -10.20 8.37
N GLY A 183 21.50 -10.82 7.26
CA GLY A 183 21.97 -12.14 6.81
C GLY A 183 21.64 -13.37 7.69
N THR A 184 21.01 -13.17 8.85
CA THR A 184 20.59 -14.25 9.77
C THR A 184 19.07 -14.37 9.85
N ALA A 185 18.57 -15.55 10.25
CA ALA A 185 17.16 -15.72 10.60
C ALA A 185 16.79 -14.78 11.74
N LEU A 186 15.65 -14.11 11.63
CA LEU A 186 15.12 -13.24 12.67
C LEU A 186 14.37 -14.08 13.71
N SER A 187 14.27 -13.54 14.92
CA SER A 187 13.54 -14.17 16.02
C SER A 187 12.03 -14.09 15.80
N ASP A 188 11.32 -15.03 16.43
CA ASP A 188 9.89 -14.98 16.67
C ASP A 188 9.46 -13.60 17.19
N GLY A 189 8.27 -13.13 16.77
CA GLY A 189 7.73 -11.82 17.12
C GLY A 189 8.22 -10.64 16.26
N THR A 190 9.02 -10.87 15.22
CA THR A 190 9.54 -9.76 14.40
C THR A 190 8.44 -9.08 13.56
N LEU A 191 8.22 -7.79 13.86
CA LEU A 191 7.26 -6.92 13.20
C LEU A 191 7.54 -6.76 11.69
N PRO A 192 6.52 -6.37 10.89
CA PRO A 192 6.72 -5.81 9.57
C PRO A 192 7.70 -4.64 9.51
N TRP A 193 8.42 -4.65 8.41
CA TRP A 193 9.72 -4.02 8.23
C TRP A 193 9.63 -2.65 7.59
N ILE A 194 8.55 -2.50 6.81
CA ILE A 194 8.12 -1.26 6.23
C ILE A 194 7.81 -0.32 7.39
N ALA A 195 8.55 0.76 7.44
CA ALA A 195 8.31 1.86 8.36
C ALA A 195 7.60 2.99 7.63
N LEU A 196 6.70 3.68 8.34
CA LEU A 196 6.13 4.94 7.88
C LEU A 196 6.38 6.01 8.94
N ASN A 197 7.04 7.10 8.55
CA ASN A 197 7.40 8.21 9.45
C ASN A 197 8.16 7.73 10.71
N GLY A 198 9.06 6.75 10.55
CA GLY A 198 9.83 6.17 11.66
C GLY A 198 9.08 5.18 12.56
N ARG A 199 7.81 4.86 12.29
CA ARG A 199 7.07 3.78 12.95
C ARG A 199 7.14 2.51 12.10
N GLU A 200 7.72 1.44 12.64
CA GLU A 200 7.71 0.09 12.03
C GLU A 200 6.36 -0.62 12.25
N GLY A 201 6.19 -1.80 11.64
CA GLY A 201 5.02 -2.67 11.81
C GLY A 201 3.93 -2.52 10.75
N TYR A 202 4.24 -1.95 9.58
CA TYR A 202 3.31 -1.86 8.45
C TYR A 202 3.39 -3.08 7.53
N VAL A 203 2.25 -3.73 7.34
CA VAL A 203 2.07 -4.87 6.43
C VAL A 203 2.02 -4.40 4.97
N ALA A 204 1.39 -3.26 4.73
CA ALA A 204 1.35 -2.63 3.41
C ALA A 204 1.19 -1.11 3.54
N LEU A 205 1.63 -0.38 2.52
CA LEU A 205 1.40 1.04 2.32
C LEU A 205 0.66 1.26 1.01
N ILE A 206 -0.36 2.11 1.06
CA ILE A 206 -1.03 2.67 -0.11
C ILE A 206 -0.57 4.11 -0.21
N VAL A 207 0.09 4.45 -1.31
CA VAL A 207 0.61 5.77 -1.60
C VAL A 207 -0.31 6.43 -2.62
N PHE A 208 -0.88 7.57 -2.27
CA PHE A 208 -1.49 8.49 -3.21
C PHE A 208 -0.40 9.46 -3.71
N PRO A 209 0.06 9.29 -4.95
CA PRO A 209 1.07 10.17 -5.52
C PRO A 209 0.43 11.52 -5.82
N ASN A 210 0.87 12.57 -5.15
CA ASN A 210 0.18 13.87 -5.15
C ASN A 210 0.44 14.65 -6.46
N ALA A 211 0.15 15.94 -6.54
CA ALA A 211 0.44 16.73 -7.74
C ALA A 211 1.91 16.59 -8.20
N ALA A 212 2.14 16.53 -9.51
CA ALA A 212 3.48 16.40 -10.09
C ALA A 212 4.38 17.57 -9.65
N GLN A 213 5.59 17.26 -9.19
CA GLN A 213 6.55 18.26 -8.72
C GLN A 213 7.93 18.13 -9.38
N VAL A 214 8.70 19.23 -9.29
CA VAL A 214 10.11 19.30 -9.69
C VAL A 214 10.93 19.57 -8.44
N PHE A 215 11.89 18.70 -8.15
CA PHE A 215 12.73 18.76 -6.97
C PHE A 215 13.94 19.70 -7.14
N PRO A 216 14.62 20.08 -6.05
CA PRO A 216 15.84 20.90 -6.09
C PRO A 216 16.99 20.36 -6.94
N ASP A 217 17.09 19.05 -7.16
CA ASP A 217 18.08 18.41 -8.05
C ASP A 217 17.71 18.50 -9.55
N GLY A 218 16.56 19.11 -9.87
CA GLY A 218 16.03 19.19 -11.24
C GLY A 218 15.29 17.93 -11.70
N TYR A 219 15.15 16.90 -10.86
CA TYR A 219 14.29 15.76 -11.17
C TYR A 219 12.83 16.19 -11.18
N ALA A 220 12.07 15.75 -12.19
CA ALA A 220 10.65 16.01 -12.32
C ALA A 220 9.87 14.70 -12.26
N GLN A 221 8.81 14.64 -11.46
CA GLN A 221 7.87 13.52 -11.48
C GLN A 221 6.95 13.65 -12.70
N ASP A 222 6.98 12.69 -13.61
CA ASP A 222 6.12 12.68 -14.80
C ASP A 222 5.39 11.34 -14.97
N ARG A 223 4.18 11.30 -14.43
CA ARG A 223 3.27 10.14 -14.43
C ARG A 223 2.61 9.89 -15.78
N THR A 224 2.92 10.69 -16.82
CA THR A 224 2.44 10.46 -18.19
C THR A 224 3.34 9.51 -18.97
N GLN A 225 4.55 9.23 -18.48
CA GLN A 225 5.54 8.44 -19.19
C GLN A 225 5.24 6.93 -19.10
N ALA A 226 5.45 6.24 -20.21
CA ALA A 226 5.30 4.79 -20.28
C ALA A 226 6.44 4.06 -19.56
N GLY A 227 6.12 2.88 -19.01
CA GLY A 227 7.04 2.01 -18.29
C GLY A 227 6.32 1.22 -17.20
N ASP A 228 7.01 0.20 -16.69
CA ASP A 228 6.64 -0.55 -15.49
C ASP A 228 6.94 0.24 -14.20
N ALA A 229 6.43 -0.25 -13.08
CA ALA A 229 6.52 0.41 -11.78
C ALA A 229 7.96 0.54 -11.26
N GLN A 230 8.87 -0.36 -11.64
CA GLN A 230 10.27 -0.30 -11.22
C GLN A 230 11.01 0.80 -12.00
N ALA A 231 10.83 0.85 -13.32
CA ALA A 231 11.38 1.88 -14.18
C ALA A 231 10.82 3.29 -13.88
N ARG A 232 9.58 3.37 -13.38
CA ARG A 232 8.89 4.64 -13.08
C ARG A 232 8.80 5.00 -11.59
N ILE A 233 9.43 4.26 -10.69
CA ILE A 233 9.28 4.47 -9.22
C ILE A 233 9.44 5.93 -8.78
N GLY A 234 10.40 6.66 -9.35
CA GLY A 234 10.66 8.06 -9.01
C GLY A 234 9.58 9.06 -9.46
N ASP A 235 8.66 8.69 -10.36
CA ASP A 235 7.53 9.53 -10.75
C ASP A 235 6.33 9.38 -9.80
N TYR A 236 6.27 8.25 -9.10
CA TYR A 236 5.17 7.88 -8.21
C TYR A 236 5.52 8.02 -6.73
N LEU A 237 6.82 8.11 -6.40
CA LEU A 237 7.34 8.29 -5.05
C LEU A 237 8.25 9.50 -4.95
N ASP A 238 8.26 10.16 -3.80
CA ASP A 238 9.05 11.37 -3.57
C ASP A 238 10.50 11.19 -3.14
N ARG A 239 11.29 12.25 -3.37
CA ARG A 239 12.63 12.45 -2.81
C ARG A 239 12.57 13.46 -1.67
N ARG A 240 13.12 13.09 -0.51
CA ARG A 240 13.23 13.98 0.65
C ARG A 240 14.48 14.85 0.57
N TYR A 241 14.37 16.07 1.09
CA TYR A 241 15.48 17.02 1.18
C TYR A 241 15.59 17.59 2.60
N ASP A 242 16.81 17.85 3.06
CA ASP A 242 17.03 18.55 4.32
C ASP A 242 16.80 20.08 4.18
N GLY A 243 16.88 20.80 5.30
CA GLY A 243 16.74 22.27 5.32
C GLY A 243 17.83 23.05 4.57
N ASN A 244 18.89 22.37 4.08
CA ASN A 244 19.96 22.93 3.26
C ASN A 244 19.79 22.60 1.77
N GLY A 245 18.75 21.85 1.39
CA GLY A 245 18.51 21.39 0.02
C GLY A 245 19.36 20.17 -0.38
N VAL A 246 19.92 19.43 0.57
CA VAL A 246 20.65 18.17 0.33
C VAL A 246 19.64 17.02 0.32
N ARG A 247 19.73 16.12 -0.69
CA ARG A 247 18.89 14.92 -0.76
C ARG A 247 19.21 13.98 0.41
N VAL A 248 18.17 13.48 1.06
CA VAL A 248 18.22 12.48 2.15
C VAL A 248 17.23 11.34 1.87
N ASN A 249 17.14 10.35 2.75
CA ASN A 249 16.24 9.20 2.57
C ASN A 249 14.77 9.64 2.45
N GLY A 250 14.06 9.09 1.47
CA GLY A 250 12.70 9.42 1.07
C GLY A 250 12.09 8.27 0.27
N ASN A 251 10.81 8.34 -0.09
CA ASN A 251 10.09 7.20 -0.67
C ASN A 251 10.75 6.57 -1.92
N ALA A 252 11.46 7.37 -2.73
CA ALA A 252 12.08 6.96 -3.98
C ALA A 252 13.60 6.62 -3.88
N ASP A 253 14.08 6.12 -2.74
CA ASP A 253 15.42 5.54 -2.61
C ASP A 253 15.45 4.00 -2.65
N GLY A 254 14.28 3.37 -2.50
CA GLY A 254 14.13 1.91 -2.55
C GLY A 254 14.37 1.21 -1.22
N ASP A 255 14.57 1.93 -0.11
CA ASP A 255 14.67 1.32 1.22
C ASP A 255 13.29 1.12 1.90
N ARG A 256 13.28 0.57 3.12
CA ARG A 256 12.05 0.25 3.87
C ARG A 256 11.47 1.40 4.69
N PHE A 257 12.09 2.57 4.66
CA PHE A 257 11.75 3.74 5.47
C PHE A 257 10.96 4.76 4.65
N PHE A 258 9.65 4.56 4.58
CA PHE A 258 8.75 5.47 3.91
C PHE A 258 8.37 6.67 4.80
N PHE A 259 8.02 7.75 4.14
CA PHE A 259 7.63 9.02 4.72
C PHE A 259 6.34 9.49 4.03
N SER A 260 5.44 10.13 4.78
CA SER A 260 4.31 10.87 4.20
C SER A 260 4.51 12.36 4.38
N GLU A 261 3.86 13.15 3.52
CA GLU A 261 3.78 14.61 3.60
C GLU A 261 3.50 15.09 5.03
N SER A 262 4.49 15.74 5.62
CA SER A 262 4.41 16.34 6.97
C SER A 262 5.39 17.51 7.07
N SER A 263 5.23 18.35 8.10
CA SER A 263 6.17 19.43 8.40
C SER A 263 7.59 18.95 8.74
N GLU A 264 7.77 17.67 9.05
CA GLU A 264 9.06 17.05 9.40
C GLU A 264 9.71 16.37 8.18
N ASN A 265 8.95 16.15 7.10
CA ASN A 265 9.35 15.42 5.90
C ASN A 265 9.43 16.35 4.67
N ILE A 266 10.28 17.36 4.74
CA ILE A 266 10.48 18.34 3.66
C ILE A 266 10.87 17.63 2.35
N GLY A 267 10.18 17.98 1.26
CA GLY A 267 10.33 17.36 -0.06
C GLY A 267 9.34 16.22 -0.35
N VAL A 268 8.73 15.63 0.68
CA VAL A 268 7.67 14.63 0.51
C VAL A 268 6.31 15.32 0.41
N ASN A 269 5.62 15.12 -0.71
CA ASN A 269 4.25 15.53 -1.00
C ASN A 269 3.24 14.34 -1.05
N ASP A 270 3.73 13.11 -1.06
CA ASP A 270 2.97 11.86 -1.05
C ASP A 270 2.11 11.69 0.22
N LEU A 271 0.82 11.38 0.02
CA LEU A 271 -0.07 10.95 1.10
C LEU A 271 0.01 9.43 1.20
N VAL A 272 0.46 8.92 2.35
CA VAL A 272 0.67 7.48 2.58
C VAL A 272 -0.22 7.01 3.72
N VAL A 273 -1.03 5.98 3.46
CA VAL A 273 -1.82 5.28 4.48
C VAL A 273 -1.36 3.83 4.53
N GLY A 274 -0.98 3.38 5.72
CA GLY A 274 -0.56 2.00 5.94
C GLY A 274 -1.64 1.12 6.55
N VAL A 275 -1.56 -0.19 6.27
CA VAL A 275 -2.16 -1.28 7.05
C VAL A 275 -1.14 -1.71 8.10
N THR A 276 -1.45 -1.61 9.39
CA THR A 276 -0.57 -2.13 10.44
C THR A 276 -0.74 -3.65 10.61
N LEU A 277 0.24 -4.31 11.24
CA LEU A 277 0.10 -5.71 11.65
C LEU A 277 -1.13 -5.91 12.55
N GLU A 278 -1.36 -4.99 13.49
CA GLU A 278 -2.47 -5.03 14.45
C GLU A 278 -3.85 -4.99 13.74
N GLU A 279 -4.04 -4.07 12.80
CA GLU A 279 -5.28 -3.96 12.01
C GLU A 279 -5.52 -5.20 11.13
N TRP A 280 -4.44 -5.76 10.58
CA TRP A 280 -4.49 -6.99 9.81
C TRP A 280 -4.84 -8.20 10.70
N GLN A 281 -4.22 -8.31 11.88
CA GLN A 281 -4.48 -9.36 12.86
C GLN A 281 -5.92 -9.31 13.36
N GLU A 282 -6.41 -8.13 13.74
CA GLU A 282 -7.80 -7.92 14.16
C GLU A 282 -8.78 -8.34 13.04
N ALA A 283 -8.52 -7.93 11.80
CA ALA A 283 -9.33 -8.30 10.65
C ALA A 283 -9.34 -9.83 10.40
N MET A 284 -8.20 -10.51 10.53
CA MET A 284 -8.14 -11.98 10.36
C MET A 284 -8.81 -12.71 11.53
N MET A 285 -8.61 -12.26 12.76
CA MET A 285 -9.22 -12.85 13.95
C MET A 285 -10.74 -12.69 13.96
N ALA A 286 -11.27 -11.51 13.59
CA ALA A 286 -12.71 -11.30 13.44
C ALA A 286 -13.33 -12.29 12.45
N ARG A 287 -12.63 -12.58 11.34
CA ARG A 287 -13.05 -13.56 10.33
C ARG A 287 -12.93 -15.01 10.83
N LEU A 288 -11.84 -15.36 11.51
CA LEU A 288 -11.61 -16.68 12.10
C LEU A 288 -12.70 -17.01 13.13
N CYS A 289 -12.97 -16.10 14.05
CA CYS A 289 -13.95 -16.29 15.12
C CYS A 289 -15.40 -16.33 14.59
N ALA A 290 -15.73 -15.54 13.56
CA ALA A 290 -17.03 -15.64 12.88
C ALA A 290 -17.26 -16.99 12.17
N GLN A 291 -16.22 -17.81 11.98
CA GLN A 291 -16.31 -19.16 11.41
C GLN A 291 -15.91 -20.27 12.40
N ARG A 292 -15.76 -19.97 13.70
CA ARG A 292 -15.20 -20.88 14.72
C ARG A 292 -15.75 -22.30 14.66
N ASP A 293 -17.08 -22.47 14.72
CA ASP A 293 -17.72 -23.80 14.76
C ASP A 293 -17.45 -24.63 13.50
N ARG A 294 -17.45 -23.96 12.33
CA ARG A 294 -17.13 -24.59 11.04
C ARG A 294 -15.66 -25.03 11.01
N LEU A 295 -14.76 -24.16 11.44
CA LEU A 295 -13.30 -24.41 11.43
C LEU A 295 -12.89 -25.47 12.46
N ALA A 296 -13.52 -25.49 13.63
CA ALA A 296 -13.31 -26.51 14.66
C ALA A 296 -13.68 -27.93 14.18
N SER A 297 -14.62 -28.05 13.22
CA SER A 297 -15.00 -29.33 12.61
C SER A 297 -13.98 -29.88 11.60
N VAL A 298 -12.99 -29.08 11.19
CA VAL A 298 -11.95 -29.51 10.23
C VAL A 298 -10.99 -30.48 10.93
N PRO A 299 -10.73 -31.69 10.40
CA PRO A 299 -9.77 -32.63 10.98
C PRO A 299 -8.33 -32.08 10.94
N GLU A 300 -7.51 -32.39 11.92
CA GLU A 300 -6.13 -31.88 12.05
C GLU A 300 -5.19 -32.45 11.00
N GLU A 301 -5.42 -33.71 10.61
CA GLU A 301 -4.69 -34.42 9.57
C GLU A 301 -5.09 -34.00 8.14
N SER A 302 -6.13 -33.16 7.98
CA SER A 302 -6.57 -32.70 6.67
C SER A 302 -5.62 -31.64 6.10
N ALA A 303 -5.35 -31.75 4.79
CA ALA A 303 -4.55 -30.77 4.04
C ALA A 303 -5.38 -29.50 3.78
N TYR A 304 -5.55 -28.70 4.82
CA TYR A 304 -6.35 -27.48 4.87
C TYR A 304 -5.54 -26.37 5.53
N TRP A 305 -5.71 -25.12 5.06
CA TRP A 305 -4.87 -23.97 5.47
C TRP A 305 -4.77 -23.76 6.98
N LEU A 306 -5.82 -24.12 7.73
CA LEU A 306 -5.89 -24.04 9.20
C LEU A 306 -4.81 -24.88 9.92
N ASN A 307 -4.28 -25.91 9.23
CA ASN A 307 -3.36 -26.93 9.74
C ASN A 307 -1.95 -26.82 9.13
N GLU A 308 -1.66 -25.79 8.33
CA GLU A 308 -0.43 -25.73 7.53
C GLU A 308 0.84 -25.37 8.32
N TYR A 309 0.72 -24.94 9.59
CA TYR A 309 1.90 -24.66 10.42
C TYR A 309 2.60 -25.94 10.87
N ASP A 310 3.91 -25.96 10.65
CA ASP A 310 4.82 -27.00 11.12
C ASP A 310 6.12 -26.32 11.56
N ALA A 311 6.52 -26.50 12.82
CA ALA A 311 7.71 -25.87 13.37
C ALA A 311 9.02 -26.36 12.70
N ASP A 312 9.03 -27.57 12.14
CA ASP A 312 10.20 -28.17 11.48
C ASP A 312 10.20 -27.89 9.97
N ASN A 313 9.03 -27.91 9.32
CA ASN A 313 8.93 -27.89 7.84
C ASN A 313 8.15 -26.70 7.24
N ASN A 314 7.38 -25.93 8.03
CA ASN A 314 6.56 -24.83 7.52
C ASN A 314 6.30 -23.73 8.57
N GLN A 315 7.38 -23.08 9.02
CA GLN A 315 7.35 -22.03 10.04
C GLN A 315 6.58 -20.76 9.62
N ALA A 316 6.37 -20.57 8.32
CA ALA A 316 5.56 -19.48 7.78
C ALA A 316 4.04 -19.68 7.99
N GLY A 317 3.61 -20.93 8.19
CA GLY A 317 2.20 -21.30 8.38
C GLY A 317 1.62 -20.72 9.68
N SER A 318 0.35 -20.33 9.63
CA SER A 318 -0.22 -19.40 10.61
C SER A 318 -0.41 -19.90 12.04
N GLY A 319 -0.52 -21.22 12.19
CA GLY A 319 -1.01 -21.83 13.41
C GLY A 319 -2.46 -21.45 13.74
N TRP A 320 -3.26 -20.92 12.79
CA TRP A 320 -4.63 -20.39 13.04
C TRP A 320 -5.53 -21.31 13.88
N ARG A 321 -5.32 -22.64 13.85
CA ARG A 321 -6.02 -23.58 14.75
C ARG A 321 -5.85 -23.25 16.24
N ALA A 322 -4.66 -22.85 16.68
CA ALA A 322 -4.41 -22.47 18.07
C ALA A 322 -5.23 -21.24 18.50
N TRP A 323 -5.41 -20.30 17.58
CA TRP A 323 -6.10 -19.02 17.78
C TRP A 323 -7.63 -19.16 17.88
N LEU A 324 -8.21 -20.32 17.49
CA LEU A 324 -9.64 -20.62 17.71
C LEU A 324 -10.01 -20.67 19.20
N GLY A 325 -9.01 -20.87 20.09
CA GLY A 325 -9.18 -20.80 21.55
C GLY A 325 -9.34 -19.36 22.07
N ASP A 326 -8.75 -18.39 21.39
CA ASP A 326 -8.72 -16.97 21.79
C ASP A 326 -9.96 -16.19 21.30
N CYS A 327 -10.87 -16.85 20.60
CA CYS A 327 -12.13 -16.28 20.17
C CYS A 327 -13.10 -16.07 21.36
N PRO A 328 -13.65 -14.85 21.54
CA PRO A 328 -14.54 -14.49 22.64
C PRO A 328 -15.90 -15.21 22.61
#